data_AF-A0A819SLD5-F1
#
_entry.id   AF-A0A819SLD5-F1
#
_cell.length_a   1.000
_cell.length_b   1.000
_cell.length_c   1.000
_cell.angle_alpha   90.00
_cell.angle_beta   90.00
_cell.angle_gamma   90.00
#
_symmetry.space_group_name_H-M   'P 1'
#
loop_
_entity.id
_entity.type
_entity.pdbx_description
1 polymer ?
#
loop_
_entity_poly.entity_id
_entity_poly.type
_entity_poly.pdbx_seq_one_letter_code
_entity_poly.pdbx_strand_id
1 'polypeptide(L)'
;MSEKVLSPLPPNIMTTRIKAHYQHEGELFVQKRRHVPPDVPKMVSETVHDDMPDQHTEFFTHLSYFAIATIDSDGRPWATIIVGSPTTLIYAVSKIQLNVSVVLPEGDPFFSSVVNTVNATSRYFAGIGVDFSNRRRNKVAGFIASSNVVNNTLNMSLITNESLGNCPKYITVRKLEYCGRHPQIGADHQNADNISLNQECLDIISQASTIFLATRHISNVSDNTSDLGVNHRGGFPGFVRTYEENGNTYIVIPDYSGNQFYQSLGNIERDRLAGVVFPCFTTGDMLHVTGIAENIYDDEAERIMPRVTLITRIKLNGYVWIKEALNLKLLSPEQYSLYNPPVRYLAIELEKMKKPSKPATTNATL
;
A
#
# COMPACT_ATOMS: atom_id res chain seq x y z
N MET A 1 17.80 -27.78 6.54
CA MET A 1 16.70 -26.89 6.15
C MET A 1 16.30 -27.25 4.73
N SER A 2 15.12 -27.83 4.54
CA SER A 2 14.59 -28.16 3.22
C SER A 2 14.28 -26.87 2.45
N GLU A 3 14.80 -26.74 1.23
CA GLU A 3 14.42 -25.72 0.26
C GLU A 3 12.89 -25.71 0.11
N LYS A 4 12.20 -24.73 0.71
CA LYS A 4 10.78 -24.47 0.43
C LYS A 4 10.73 -23.72 -0.90
N VAL A 5 10.55 -24.48 -1.98
CA VAL A 5 10.31 -23.95 -3.32
C VAL A 5 8.81 -23.91 -3.54
N LEU A 6 8.27 -22.73 -3.87
CA LEU A 6 6.91 -22.63 -4.36
C LEU A 6 6.82 -23.34 -5.72
N SER A 7 5.97 -24.36 -5.83
CA SER A 7 5.78 -25.10 -7.10
C SER A 7 5.37 -24.14 -8.24
N PRO A 8 5.83 -24.34 -9.48
CA PRO A 8 5.51 -23.43 -10.60
C PRO A 8 4.00 -23.30 -10.82
N LEU A 9 3.55 -22.14 -11.29
CA LEU A 9 2.14 -21.94 -11.68
C LEU A 9 1.70 -23.01 -12.72
N PRO A 10 0.49 -23.58 -12.61
CA PRO A 10 -0.03 -24.48 -13.63
C PRO A 10 -0.12 -23.75 -14.99
N PRO A 11 0.12 -24.45 -16.11
CA PRO A 11 0.21 -23.85 -17.45
C PRO A 11 -1.02 -23.02 -17.85
N ASN A 12 -2.22 -23.37 -17.34
CA ASN A 12 -3.45 -22.63 -17.61
C ASN A 12 -3.45 -21.19 -17.05
N ILE A 13 -2.73 -20.90 -15.95
CA ILE A 13 -2.58 -19.53 -15.44
C ILE A 13 -1.59 -18.75 -16.32
N MET A 14 -0.62 -19.41 -16.94
CA MET A 14 0.29 -18.78 -17.90
C MET A 14 -0.33 -18.53 -19.28
N THR A 15 -1.29 -19.35 -19.73
CA THR A 15 -1.92 -19.25 -21.05
C THR A 15 -3.18 -18.38 -21.10
N THR A 16 -3.78 -18.02 -19.97
CA THR A 16 -4.96 -17.14 -19.96
C THR A 16 -4.54 -15.67 -19.90
N ARG A 17 -4.06 -15.11 -21.01
CA ARG A 17 -3.87 -13.65 -21.12
C ARG A 17 -5.13 -12.98 -21.65
N ILE A 18 -5.72 -12.12 -20.82
CA ILE A 18 -5.88 -10.67 -21.04
C ILE A 18 -6.40 -10.08 -19.71
N LYS A 19 -5.77 -9.02 -19.22
CA LYS A 19 -6.53 -7.92 -18.61
C LYS A 19 -5.75 -6.60 -18.78
N ALA A 20 -6.10 -5.84 -19.82
CA ALA A 20 -6.14 -4.39 -19.68
C ALA A 20 -7.12 -4.09 -18.55
N HIS A 21 -6.72 -3.32 -17.52
CA HIS A 21 -7.49 -3.15 -16.29
C HIS A 21 -8.96 -2.83 -16.58
N TYR A 22 -9.81 -3.84 -16.41
CA TYR A 22 -11.25 -3.65 -16.48
C TYR A 22 -11.67 -3.16 -15.12
N GLN A 23 -12.02 -1.89 -15.05
CA GLN A 23 -12.53 -1.28 -13.84
C GLN A 23 -13.66 -2.12 -13.28
N HIS A 24 -13.46 -2.63 -12.08
CA HIS A 24 -14.44 -3.50 -11.47
C HIS A 24 -15.56 -2.67 -10.84
N GLU A 25 -16.64 -3.35 -10.46
CA GLU A 25 -17.87 -2.74 -9.96
C GLU A 25 -17.69 -1.92 -8.67
N GLY A 26 -16.59 -2.09 -7.94
CA GLY A 26 -16.22 -1.24 -6.81
C GLY A 26 -15.73 0.13 -7.26
N GLU A 27 -14.78 0.19 -8.19
CA GLU A 27 -14.27 1.47 -8.72
C GLU A 27 -15.37 2.32 -9.33
N LEU A 28 -16.23 1.70 -10.15
CA LEU A 28 -17.37 2.37 -10.79
C LEU A 28 -18.37 2.89 -9.76
N PHE A 29 -18.58 2.16 -8.65
CA PHE A 29 -19.43 2.62 -7.56
C PHE A 29 -18.88 3.89 -6.91
N VAL A 30 -17.58 3.91 -6.58
CA VAL A 30 -16.92 5.09 -5.99
C VAL A 30 -16.95 6.25 -6.96
N GLN A 31 -16.62 6.03 -8.24
CA GLN A 31 -16.65 7.06 -9.28
C GLN A 31 -18.04 7.69 -9.43
N LYS A 32 -19.10 6.86 -9.50
CA LYS A 32 -20.48 7.33 -9.56
C LYS A 32 -20.83 8.16 -8.33
N ARG A 33 -20.48 7.69 -7.13
CA ARG A 33 -20.73 8.41 -5.87
C ARG A 33 -19.98 9.73 -5.78
N ARG A 34 -18.81 9.83 -6.40
CA ARG A 34 -17.98 11.04 -6.47
C ARG A 34 -18.25 11.91 -7.69
N HIS A 35 -19.32 11.61 -8.46
CA HIS A 35 -19.72 12.35 -9.65
C HIS A 35 -18.58 12.53 -10.67
N VAL A 36 -17.74 11.49 -10.80
CA VAL A 36 -16.63 11.47 -11.75
C VAL A 36 -17.19 11.54 -13.18
N PRO A 37 -16.61 12.36 -14.07
CA PRO A 37 -17.05 12.45 -15.46
C PRO A 37 -17.00 11.07 -16.16
N PRO A 38 -17.99 10.73 -17.02
CA PRO A 38 -18.06 9.43 -17.69
C PRO A 38 -16.87 9.06 -18.59
N ASP A 39 -16.03 10.03 -18.97
CA ASP A 39 -14.85 9.79 -19.81
C ASP A 39 -13.63 9.31 -19.01
N VAL A 40 -13.56 9.56 -17.69
CA VAL A 40 -12.46 9.08 -16.85
C VAL A 40 -12.35 7.54 -16.90
N PRO A 41 -13.45 6.76 -16.80
CA PRO A 41 -13.39 5.32 -16.99
C PRO A 41 -12.72 4.84 -18.27
N LYS A 42 -12.96 5.53 -19.39
CA LYS A 42 -12.34 5.19 -20.68
C LYS A 42 -10.83 5.42 -20.65
N MET A 43 -10.39 6.52 -20.03
CA MET A 43 -8.97 6.83 -19.87
C MET A 43 -8.24 5.77 -19.04
N VAL A 44 -8.90 5.14 -18.05
CA VAL A 44 -8.26 4.08 -17.23
C VAL A 44 -7.79 2.94 -18.11
N SER A 45 -8.66 2.44 -19.00
CA SER A 45 -8.31 1.33 -19.91
C SER A 45 -7.21 1.68 -20.91
N GLU A 46 -7.02 2.97 -21.21
CA GLU A 46 -5.94 3.45 -22.09
C GLU A 46 -4.61 3.68 -21.35
N THR A 47 -4.67 3.90 -20.03
CA THR A 47 -3.49 4.22 -19.21
C THR A 47 -2.87 2.99 -18.53
N VAL A 48 -3.68 1.95 -18.29
CA VAL A 48 -3.20 0.70 -17.70
C VAL A 48 -2.79 -0.27 -18.79
N HIS A 49 -1.50 -0.60 -18.81
CA HIS A 49 -0.92 -1.53 -19.78
C HIS A 49 -0.81 -2.93 -19.18
N ASP A 50 -1.01 -3.94 -20.03
CA ASP A 50 -0.86 -5.35 -19.71
C ASP A 50 0.60 -5.84 -19.78
N ASP A 51 1.46 -5.09 -20.48
CA ASP A 51 2.92 -5.17 -20.37
C ASP A 51 3.50 -3.88 -19.73
N MET A 52 4.76 -3.95 -19.32
CA MET A 52 5.52 -2.80 -18.87
C MET A 52 6.10 -2.10 -20.09
N PRO A 53 5.76 -0.81 -20.33
CA PRO A 53 6.50 0.02 -21.27
C PRO A 53 8.01 0.02 -20.94
N ASP A 54 8.86 0.27 -21.93
CA ASP A 54 10.32 0.23 -21.75
C ASP A 54 10.78 1.18 -20.63
N GLN A 55 10.14 2.34 -20.52
CA GLN A 55 10.39 3.32 -19.45
C GLN A 55 10.03 2.80 -18.05
N HIS A 56 9.03 1.91 -17.92
CA HIS A 56 8.67 1.29 -16.64
C HIS A 56 9.65 0.19 -16.29
N THR A 57 10.00 -0.63 -17.28
CA THR A 57 11.01 -1.69 -17.15
C THR A 57 12.34 -1.10 -16.67
N GLU A 58 12.82 -0.06 -17.34
CA GLU A 58 14.02 0.68 -16.94
C GLU A 58 13.86 1.32 -15.56
N PHE A 59 12.71 1.92 -15.26
CA PHE A 59 12.47 2.53 -13.96
C PHE A 59 12.62 1.51 -12.82
N PHE A 60 11.96 0.35 -12.91
CA PHE A 60 11.96 -0.63 -11.82
C PHE A 60 13.36 -1.22 -11.57
N THR A 61 14.19 -1.43 -12.61
CA THR A 61 15.54 -2.00 -12.45
C THR A 61 16.55 -1.03 -11.82
N HIS A 62 16.26 0.28 -11.85
CA HIS A 62 17.12 1.32 -11.24
C HIS A 62 16.74 1.64 -9.80
N LEU A 63 15.67 1.08 -9.25
CA LEU A 63 15.24 1.35 -7.88
C LEU A 63 16.11 0.61 -6.86
N SER A 64 16.51 1.33 -5.81
CA SER A 64 17.12 0.73 -4.60
C SER A 64 16.08 0.27 -3.57
N TYR A 65 14.81 0.59 -3.80
CA TYR A 65 13.72 0.23 -2.90
C TYR A 65 12.40 0.14 -3.67
N PHE A 66 11.53 -0.75 -3.23
CA PHE A 66 10.26 -1.02 -3.89
C PHE A 66 9.23 -1.45 -2.85
N ALA A 67 8.07 -0.81 -2.83
CA ALA A 67 6.98 -1.25 -1.98
C ALA A 67 6.23 -2.38 -2.68
N ILE A 68 6.04 -3.50 -1.99
CA ILE A 68 5.43 -4.71 -2.54
C ILE A 68 4.48 -5.31 -1.52
N ALA A 69 3.39 -5.91 -1.98
CA ALA A 69 2.46 -6.66 -1.16
C ALA A 69 2.09 -7.99 -1.80
N THR A 70 1.70 -8.92 -0.95
CA THR A 70 1.05 -10.19 -1.29
C THR A 70 -0.05 -10.44 -0.25
N ILE A 71 -0.79 -11.53 -0.39
CA ILE A 71 -1.76 -11.99 0.60
C ILE A 71 -1.23 -13.21 1.38
N ASP A 72 -1.61 -13.32 2.65
CA ASP A 72 -1.34 -14.51 3.47
C ASP A 72 -2.34 -15.65 3.21
N SER A 73 -2.23 -16.75 3.96
CA SER A 73 -3.14 -17.90 3.85
C SER A 73 -4.58 -17.60 4.25
N ASP A 74 -4.80 -16.59 5.10
CA ASP A 74 -6.13 -16.10 5.48
C ASP A 74 -6.63 -15.04 4.49
N GLY A 75 -5.82 -14.73 3.47
CA GLY A 75 -6.09 -13.77 2.42
C GLY A 75 -5.80 -12.32 2.81
N ARG A 76 -5.28 -12.03 3.99
CA ARG A 76 -5.00 -10.67 4.41
C ARG A 76 -3.82 -10.10 3.62
N PRO A 77 -3.95 -8.89 3.07
CA PRO A 77 -2.85 -8.25 2.36
C PRO A 77 -1.80 -7.73 3.34
N TRP A 78 -0.54 -8.08 3.09
CA TRP A 78 0.62 -7.58 3.81
C TRP A 78 1.56 -6.86 2.83
N ALA A 79 1.78 -5.58 3.06
CA ALA A 79 2.75 -4.77 2.32
C ALA A 79 4.07 -4.68 3.09
N THR A 80 5.19 -4.56 2.37
CA THR A 80 6.52 -4.25 2.91
C THR A 80 7.27 -3.30 1.95
N ILE A 81 8.43 -2.82 2.35
CA ILE A 81 9.38 -2.13 1.48
C ILE A 81 10.65 -2.98 1.39
N ILE A 82 10.89 -3.53 0.20
CA ILE A 82 12.14 -4.23 -0.09
C ILE A 82 13.22 -3.20 -0.42
N VAL A 83 14.45 -3.43 0.06
CA VAL A 83 15.61 -2.56 -0.15
C VAL A 83 16.78 -3.40 -0.66
N GLY A 84 17.52 -2.88 -1.62
CA GLY A 84 18.72 -3.52 -2.18
C GLY A 84 19.50 -2.55 -3.05
N SER A 85 20.62 -3.01 -3.60
CA SER A 85 21.38 -2.17 -4.54
C SER A 85 20.58 -1.98 -5.84
N PRO A 86 20.69 -0.78 -6.48
CA PRO A 86 20.26 -0.63 -7.87
C PRO A 86 20.84 -1.77 -8.71
N THR A 87 20.10 -2.27 -9.68
CA THR A 87 20.48 -3.40 -10.55
C THR A 87 20.58 -4.79 -9.90
N THR A 88 20.50 -4.91 -8.56
CA THR A 88 20.49 -6.23 -7.90
C THR A 88 19.19 -6.56 -7.18
N LEU A 89 18.37 -5.54 -6.88
CA LEU A 89 17.08 -5.75 -6.22
C LEU A 89 16.01 -6.28 -7.18
N ILE A 90 15.86 -5.62 -8.34
CA ILE A 90 14.85 -5.92 -9.35
C ILE A 90 15.52 -6.06 -10.72
N TYR A 91 15.21 -7.14 -11.42
CA TYR A 91 15.68 -7.44 -12.76
C TYR A 91 14.50 -7.57 -13.70
N ALA A 92 14.56 -6.95 -14.86
CA ALA A 92 13.60 -7.21 -15.92
C ALA A 92 14.07 -8.37 -16.80
N VAL A 93 13.33 -9.47 -16.80
CA VAL A 93 13.56 -10.60 -17.70
C VAL A 93 12.92 -10.34 -19.06
N SER A 94 11.77 -9.65 -19.05
CA SER A 94 11.05 -9.19 -20.25
C SER A 94 10.10 -8.05 -19.85
N LYS A 95 9.33 -7.51 -20.82
CA LYS A 95 8.28 -6.50 -20.56
C LYS A 95 7.16 -6.97 -19.63
N ILE A 96 7.10 -8.25 -19.30
CA ILE A 96 6.01 -8.85 -18.52
C ILE A 96 6.51 -9.62 -17.30
N GLN A 97 7.82 -9.58 -17.05
CA GLN A 97 8.44 -10.41 -16.02
C GLN A 97 9.56 -9.68 -15.32
N LEU A 98 9.41 -9.58 -14.00
CA LEU A 98 10.44 -9.08 -13.10
C LEU A 98 10.95 -10.24 -12.23
N ASN A 99 12.24 -10.31 -11.99
CA ASN A 99 12.81 -11.10 -10.90
C ASN A 99 13.21 -10.17 -9.77
N VAL A 100 12.96 -10.60 -8.53
CA VAL A 100 13.32 -9.87 -7.32
C VAL A 100 14.18 -10.76 -6.44
N SER A 101 15.28 -10.21 -5.93
CA SER A 101 16.17 -10.88 -4.98
C SER A 101 16.41 -9.97 -3.79
N VAL A 102 15.96 -10.39 -2.61
CA VAL A 102 15.98 -9.54 -1.40
C VAL A 102 16.22 -10.35 -0.13
N VAL A 103 16.95 -9.75 0.81
CA VAL A 103 17.00 -10.21 2.21
C VAL A 103 16.02 -9.37 3.01
N LEU A 104 15.00 -10.01 3.59
CA LEU A 104 14.01 -9.36 4.44
C LEU A 104 14.32 -9.61 5.92
N PRO A 105 13.92 -8.70 6.82
CA PRO A 105 13.99 -8.91 8.27
C PRO A 105 13.26 -10.18 8.71
N GLU A 106 13.76 -10.81 9.77
CA GLU A 106 13.01 -11.86 10.47
C GLU A 106 11.68 -11.29 10.99
N GLY A 107 10.60 -12.07 10.83
CA GLY A 107 9.25 -11.65 11.23
C GLY A 107 8.52 -10.79 10.19
N ASP A 108 9.14 -10.41 9.07
CA ASP A 108 8.43 -9.66 8.02
C ASP A 108 7.22 -10.47 7.49
N PRO A 109 5.99 -9.92 7.59
CA PRO A 109 4.78 -10.67 7.25
C PRO A 109 4.60 -10.86 5.74
N PHE A 110 5.22 -10.04 4.89
CA PHE A 110 5.26 -10.30 3.46
C PHE A 110 6.12 -11.53 3.16
N PHE A 111 7.28 -11.68 3.82
CA PHE A 111 8.13 -12.87 3.65
C PHE A 111 7.38 -14.15 4.01
N SER A 112 6.73 -14.18 5.19
CA SER A 112 5.97 -15.36 5.63
C SER A 112 4.80 -15.67 4.68
N SER A 113 4.12 -14.64 4.18
CA SER A 113 3.04 -14.77 3.20
C SER A 113 3.53 -15.40 1.89
N VAL A 114 4.68 -14.99 1.37
CA VAL A 114 5.26 -15.58 0.15
C VAL A 114 5.66 -17.03 0.36
N VAL A 115 6.34 -17.36 1.47
CA VAL A 115 6.90 -18.69 1.71
C VAL A 115 5.84 -19.72 2.12
N ASN A 116 4.79 -19.28 2.82
CA ASN A 116 3.74 -20.17 3.33
C ASN A 116 2.52 -20.27 2.40
N THR A 117 2.46 -19.49 1.31
CA THR A 117 1.39 -19.61 0.33
C THR A 117 1.47 -20.97 -0.37
N VAL A 118 0.44 -21.80 -0.19
CA VAL A 118 0.38 -23.17 -0.75
C VAL A 118 -0.49 -23.24 -2.01
N ASN A 119 -1.44 -22.31 -2.17
CA ASN A 119 -2.47 -22.35 -3.20
C ASN A 119 -2.21 -21.33 -4.33
N ALA A 120 -2.51 -21.72 -5.58
CA ALA A 120 -2.30 -20.87 -6.75
C ALA A 120 -3.11 -19.57 -6.72
N THR A 121 -4.29 -19.60 -6.10
CA THR A 121 -5.21 -18.47 -5.92
C THR A 121 -4.71 -17.42 -4.90
N SER A 122 -3.61 -17.68 -4.20
CA SER A 122 -3.04 -16.74 -3.21
C SER A 122 -1.72 -16.10 -3.66
N ARG A 123 -1.32 -16.33 -4.92
CA ARG A 123 -0.02 -15.88 -5.45
C ARG A 123 -0.06 -14.50 -6.10
N TYR A 124 -1.01 -13.64 -5.75
CA TYR A 124 -1.06 -12.28 -6.29
C TYR A 124 0.04 -11.43 -5.67
N PHE A 125 0.69 -10.59 -6.47
CA PHE A 125 1.49 -9.49 -5.96
C PHE A 125 1.00 -8.17 -6.53
N ALA A 126 1.26 -7.12 -5.79
CA ALA A 126 1.21 -5.77 -6.31
C ALA A 126 2.37 -4.98 -5.74
N GLY A 127 2.88 -4.06 -6.55
CA GLY A 127 4.02 -3.26 -6.17
C GLY A 127 3.97 -1.87 -6.75
N ILE A 128 4.72 -0.99 -6.12
CA ILE A 128 4.83 0.39 -6.52
C ILE A 128 6.26 0.85 -6.31
N GLY A 129 6.90 1.18 -7.43
CA GLY A 129 8.17 1.85 -7.42
C GLY A 129 7.92 3.33 -7.23
N VAL A 130 8.59 3.93 -6.24
CA VAL A 130 8.60 5.37 -6.01
C VAL A 130 10.05 5.79 -6.06
N ASP A 131 10.37 6.81 -6.84
CA ASP A 131 11.65 7.50 -6.73
C ASP A 131 11.43 8.76 -5.90
N PHE A 132 11.83 8.71 -4.63
CA PHE A 132 11.71 9.84 -3.71
C PHE A 132 12.62 11.02 -4.07
N SER A 133 13.54 10.89 -5.02
CA SER A 133 14.37 12.03 -5.45
C SER A 133 13.65 12.97 -6.42
N ASN A 134 12.74 12.43 -7.24
CA ASN A 134 12.07 13.17 -8.32
C ASN A 134 10.54 13.00 -8.36
N ARG A 135 9.95 12.31 -7.37
CA ARG A 135 8.51 12.03 -7.26
C ARG A 135 7.95 11.17 -8.39
N ARG A 136 8.78 10.44 -9.14
CA ARG A 136 8.30 9.48 -10.15
C ARG A 136 7.72 8.26 -9.44
N ARG A 137 6.59 7.76 -9.95
CA ARG A 137 5.93 6.58 -9.39
C ARG A 137 5.26 5.73 -10.47
N ASN A 138 5.61 4.46 -10.52
CA ASN A 138 4.98 3.48 -11.39
C ASN A 138 4.47 2.29 -10.57
N LYS A 139 3.26 1.85 -10.86
CA LYS A 139 2.64 0.66 -10.29
C LYS A 139 2.86 -0.54 -11.21
N VAL A 140 2.91 -1.71 -10.61
CA VAL A 140 2.89 -2.99 -11.30
C VAL A 140 2.13 -4.01 -10.46
N ALA A 141 1.36 -4.90 -11.08
CA ALA A 141 0.69 -5.99 -10.39
C ALA A 141 0.65 -7.25 -11.25
N GLY A 142 0.34 -8.38 -10.61
CA GLY A 142 0.19 -9.67 -11.26
C GLY A 142 0.39 -10.83 -10.30
N PHE A 143 1.20 -11.81 -10.70
CA PHE A 143 1.34 -13.09 -9.99
C PHE A 143 2.79 -13.42 -9.67
N ILE A 144 3.02 -14.01 -8.50
CA ILE A 144 4.27 -14.66 -8.10
C ILE A 144 4.29 -16.04 -8.77
N ALA A 145 5.06 -16.18 -9.85
CA ALA A 145 5.17 -17.43 -10.59
C ALA A 145 5.93 -18.51 -9.82
N SER A 146 6.98 -18.09 -9.13
CA SER A 146 7.79 -18.94 -8.26
C SER A 146 8.48 -18.11 -7.20
N SER A 147 8.81 -18.74 -6.08
CA SER A 147 9.75 -18.20 -5.12
C SER A 147 10.55 -19.31 -4.45
N ASN A 148 11.75 -18.96 -4.00
CA ASN A 148 12.62 -19.83 -3.23
C ASN A 148 13.54 -19.01 -2.33
N VAL A 149 13.99 -19.62 -1.25
CA VAL A 149 14.93 -19.00 -0.31
C VAL A 149 16.28 -19.70 -0.40
N VAL A 150 17.32 -18.94 -0.75
CA VAL A 150 18.70 -19.43 -0.86
C VAL A 150 19.59 -18.49 -0.05
N ASN A 151 20.36 -19.02 0.91
CA ASN A 151 21.25 -18.22 1.75
C ASN A 151 20.56 -16.99 2.37
N ASN A 152 19.37 -17.18 2.95
CA ASN A 152 18.53 -16.13 3.53
C ASN A 152 18.04 -15.04 2.55
N THR A 153 18.24 -15.25 1.25
CA THR A 153 17.74 -14.36 0.19
C THR A 153 16.46 -14.97 -0.39
N LEU A 154 15.37 -14.22 -0.33
CA LEU A 154 14.12 -14.52 -1.02
C LEU A 154 14.29 -14.13 -2.49
N ASN A 155 14.16 -15.11 -3.37
CA ASN A 155 14.12 -14.91 -4.82
C ASN A 155 12.68 -15.13 -5.28
N MET A 156 12.16 -14.21 -6.09
CA MET A 156 10.81 -14.27 -6.63
C MET A 156 10.84 -14.00 -8.14
N SER A 157 10.04 -14.77 -8.88
CA SER A 157 9.72 -14.43 -10.27
C SER A 157 8.29 -13.92 -10.35
N LEU A 158 8.14 -12.69 -10.82
CA LEU A 158 6.91 -11.92 -10.84
C LEU A 158 6.44 -11.76 -12.29
N ILE A 159 5.29 -12.33 -12.62
CA ILE A 159 4.63 -12.15 -13.92
C ILE A 159 3.65 -11.00 -13.80
N THR A 160 3.86 -9.96 -14.59
CA THR A 160 3.08 -8.72 -14.55
C THR A 160 1.93 -8.81 -15.55
N ASN A 161 0.75 -8.32 -15.16
CA ASN A 161 -0.40 -8.15 -16.04
C ASN A 161 -1.06 -6.76 -15.91
N GLU A 162 -0.53 -5.90 -15.05
CA GLU A 162 -0.90 -4.49 -14.93
C GLU A 162 0.36 -3.66 -14.73
N SER A 163 0.47 -2.58 -15.49
CA SER A 163 1.49 -1.54 -15.32
C SER A 163 0.88 -0.15 -15.54
N LEU A 164 1.14 0.76 -14.61
CA LEU A 164 0.52 2.08 -14.61
C LEU A 164 1.48 3.16 -14.10
N GLY A 165 1.72 4.18 -14.92
CA GLY A 165 2.38 5.42 -14.50
C GLY A 165 1.40 6.30 -13.74
N ASN A 166 1.80 6.84 -12.58
CA ASN A 166 0.95 7.68 -11.74
C ASN A 166 1.53 9.08 -11.54
N CYS A 167 0.64 10.03 -11.21
CA CYS A 167 1.03 11.42 -10.99
C CYS A 167 1.93 11.58 -9.74
N PRO A 168 2.79 12.62 -9.70
CA PRO A 168 3.77 12.84 -8.61
C PRO A 168 3.18 13.46 -7.33
N LYS A 169 1.85 13.64 -7.27
CA LYS A 169 1.19 14.31 -6.13
C LYS A 169 1.45 13.56 -4.82
N TYR A 170 1.58 14.31 -3.74
CA TYR A 170 1.70 13.82 -2.36
C TYR A 170 2.99 13.06 -2.03
N ILE A 171 3.91 12.89 -2.98
CA ILE A 171 5.20 12.22 -2.72
C ILE A 171 6.15 13.22 -2.05
N THR A 172 6.55 12.89 -0.83
CA THR A 172 7.59 13.60 -0.08
C THR A 172 8.96 13.26 -0.66
N VAL A 173 9.74 14.30 -0.99
CA VAL A 173 11.09 14.13 -1.53
C VAL A 173 12.07 13.84 -0.41
N ARG A 174 12.97 12.87 -0.63
CA ARG A 174 13.96 12.39 0.34
C ARG A 174 15.29 12.12 -0.34
N LYS A 175 16.37 12.43 0.37
CA LYS A 175 17.70 11.91 0.06
C LYS A 175 17.96 10.70 0.95
N LEU A 176 18.00 9.52 0.34
CA LEU A 176 18.15 8.24 1.03
C LEU A 176 19.45 7.56 0.62
N GLU A 177 20.08 6.89 1.57
CA GLU A 177 21.26 6.06 1.34
C GLU A 177 21.06 4.69 2.00
N TYR A 178 21.59 3.65 1.38
CA TYR A 178 21.61 2.32 1.97
C TYR A 178 22.43 2.34 3.26
N CYS A 179 21.86 1.79 4.32
CA CYS A 179 22.55 1.60 5.59
C CYS A 179 22.16 0.22 6.12
N GLY A 180 23.15 -0.65 6.33
CA GLY A 180 22.91 -1.96 6.94
C GLY A 180 22.49 -1.79 8.39
N ARG A 181 21.36 -2.38 8.75
CA ARG A 181 20.80 -2.36 10.10
C ARG A 181 20.68 -3.76 10.69
N HIS A 182 20.40 -3.83 11.98
CA HIS A 182 20.18 -5.06 12.72
C HIS A 182 18.73 -5.14 13.19
N PRO A 183 17.81 -5.64 12.34
CA PRO A 183 16.40 -5.60 12.66
C PRO A 183 16.08 -6.43 13.89
N GLN A 184 15.12 -5.94 14.68
CA GLN A 184 14.60 -6.65 15.85
C GLN A 184 13.08 -6.58 15.87
N ILE A 185 12.43 -7.71 16.13
CA ILE A 185 10.98 -7.75 16.29
C ILE A 185 10.62 -6.98 17.56
N GLY A 186 9.97 -5.83 17.39
CA GLY A 186 9.45 -5.02 18.49
C GLY A 186 8.09 -5.51 18.97
N ALA A 187 7.26 -6.01 18.05
CA ALA A 187 6.00 -6.68 18.36
C ALA A 187 5.55 -7.56 17.18
N ASP A 188 4.92 -8.70 17.49
CA ASP A 188 4.30 -9.58 16.49
C ASP A 188 2.92 -10.01 17.00
N HIS A 189 1.89 -9.38 16.46
CA HIS A 189 0.48 -9.64 16.74
C HIS A 189 -0.26 -9.86 15.42
N GLN A 190 0.22 -10.79 14.59
CA GLN A 190 -0.44 -11.10 13.31
C GLN A 190 -1.89 -11.56 13.48
N ASN A 191 -2.26 -12.21 14.58
CA ASN A 191 -3.62 -12.73 14.82
C ASN A 191 -4.09 -12.35 16.22
N ALA A 192 -4.84 -11.25 16.36
CA ALA A 192 -5.47 -10.91 17.63
C ALA A 192 -6.84 -10.24 17.45
N ASP A 193 -7.80 -10.65 18.28
CA ASP A 193 -9.18 -10.16 18.23
C ASP A 193 -9.30 -8.69 18.65
N ASN A 194 -8.43 -8.26 19.58
CA ASN A 194 -8.34 -6.89 20.07
C ASN A 194 -6.90 -6.39 19.91
N ILE A 195 -6.69 -5.47 18.98
CA ILE A 195 -5.42 -4.81 18.76
C ILE A 195 -5.40 -3.49 19.54
N SER A 196 -4.41 -3.33 20.42
CA SER A 196 -3.99 -2.03 20.95
C SER A 196 -2.53 -1.81 20.58
N LEU A 197 -2.22 -0.64 20.04
CA LEU A 197 -0.87 -0.27 19.65
C LEU A 197 -0.15 0.38 20.84
N ASN A 198 1.10 -0.01 21.07
CA ASN A 198 1.94 0.68 22.04
C ASN A 198 2.28 2.11 21.56
N GLN A 199 2.81 2.94 22.46
CA GLN A 199 3.12 4.34 22.16
C GLN A 199 4.11 4.49 20.99
N GLU A 200 5.13 3.63 20.89
CA GLU A 200 6.11 3.68 19.80
C GLU A 200 5.45 3.42 18.43
N CYS A 201 4.51 2.49 18.33
CA CYS A 201 3.73 2.24 17.11
C CYS A 201 2.80 3.42 16.78
N LEU A 202 2.15 4.01 17.78
CA LEU A 202 1.32 5.21 17.61
C LEU A 202 2.16 6.40 17.12
N ASP A 203 3.38 6.54 17.64
CA ASP A 203 4.31 7.59 17.23
C ASP A 203 4.73 7.41 15.77
N ILE A 204 5.05 6.18 15.33
CA ILE A 204 5.33 5.86 13.92
C ILE A 204 4.18 6.30 13.01
N ILE A 205 2.93 5.97 13.36
CA ILE A 205 1.75 6.38 12.58
C ILE A 205 1.62 7.90 12.56
N SER A 206 1.76 8.56 13.73
CA SER A 206 1.60 10.00 13.85
C SER A 206 2.67 10.80 13.09
N GLN A 207 3.89 10.26 12.96
CA GLN A 207 5.00 10.90 12.27
C GLN A 207 5.10 10.52 10.79
N ALA A 208 4.30 9.55 10.34
CA ALA A 208 4.33 9.09 8.96
C ALA A 208 3.96 10.23 8.00
N SER A 209 4.87 10.50 7.05
CA SER A 209 4.61 11.36 5.88
C SER A 209 4.41 10.53 4.60
N THR A 210 4.52 9.20 4.70
CA THR A 210 4.31 8.24 3.61
C THR A 210 3.85 6.91 4.19
N ILE A 211 2.84 6.30 3.56
CA ILE A 211 2.39 4.93 3.81
C ILE A 211 2.16 4.22 2.48
N PHE A 212 2.16 2.89 2.50
CA PHE A 212 1.74 2.07 1.37
C PHE A 212 0.53 1.24 1.77
N LEU A 213 -0.61 1.53 1.13
CA LEU A 213 -1.88 0.87 1.34
C LEU A 213 -2.03 -0.27 0.35
N ALA A 214 -2.11 -1.50 0.85
CA ALA A 214 -2.44 -2.70 0.10
C ALA A 214 -3.93 -3.03 0.23
N THR A 215 -4.59 -3.28 -0.90
CA THR A 215 -6.02 -3.63 -0.98
C THR A 215 -6.18 -4.70 -2.04
N ARG A 216 -7.08 -5.65 -1.84
CA ARG A 216 -7.33 -6.73 -2.79
C ARG A 216 -8.76 -6.69 -3.30
N HIS A 217 -9.00 -7.31 -4.44
CA HIS A 217 -10.32 -7.65 -4.92
C HIS A 217 -10.25 -9.13 -5.32
N ILE A 218 -10.89 -10.03 -4.57
CA ILE A 218 -10.92 -11.46 -4.90
C ILE A 218 -12.30 -11.80 -5.45
N SER A 219 -12.37 -12.16 -6.72
CA SER A 219 -13.60 -12.51 -7.42
C SER A 219 -13.91 -14.00 -7.29
N ASN A 220 -15.15 -14.33 -6.92
CA ASN A 220 -15.64 -15.71 -6.88
C ASN A 220 -16.03 -16.25 -8.27
N VAL A 221 -16.00 -15.41 -9.32
CA VAL A 221 -16.44 -15.78 -10.67
C VAL A 221 -15.28 -16.28 -11.53
N SER A 222 -14.12 -15.60 -11.46
CA SER A 222 -12.89 -16.07 -12.11
C SER A 222 -11.65 -15.40 -11.51
N ASP A 223 -10.56 -16.16 -11.39
CA ASP A 223 -9.26 -15.65 -10.93
C ASP A 223 -8.75 -14.46 -11.78
N ASN A 224 -9.09 -14.42 -13.07
CA ASN A 224 -8.69 -13.35 -13.99
C ASN A 224 -9.34 -11.98 -13.69
N THR A 225 -10.30 -11.95 -12.76
CA THR A 225 -10.93 -10.70 -12.31
C THR A 225 -10.52 -10.30 -10.90
N SER A 226 -9.72 -11.15 -10.24
CA SER A 226 -9.10 -10.83 -8.97
C SER A 226 -7.85 -9.97 -9.18
N ASP A 227 -7.62 -9.04 -8.29
CA ASP A 227 -6.42 -8.22 -8.28
C ASP A 227 -5.93 -7.91 -6.86
N LEU A 228 -4.65 -7.56 -6.79
CA LEU A 228 -4.05 -6.93 -5.62
C LEU A 228 -3.57 -5.54 -6.06
N GLY A 229 -3.66 -4.57 -5.17
CA GLY A 229 -3.18 -3.21 -5.42
C GLY A 229 -2.35 -2.72 -4.25
N VAL A 230 -1.23 -2.06 -4.54
CA VAL A 230 -0.47 -1.24 -3.58
C VAL A 230 -0.48 0.20 -4.04
N ASN A 231 -0.83 1.12 -3.16
CA ASN A 231 -0.83 2.55 -3.45
C ASN A 231 -0.06 3.33 -2.40
N HIS A 232 0.79 4.25 -2.86
CA HIS A 232 1.42 5.24 -2.00
C HIS A 232 0.39 6.30 -1.59
N ARG A 233 0.26 6.55 -0.29
CA ARG A 233 -0.41 7.73 0.27
C ARG A 233 0.62 8.57 1.01
N GLY A 234 0.59 9.87 0.81
CA GLY A 234 1.52 10.80 1.45
C GLY A 234 0.81 12.06 1.91
N GLY A 235 1.45 12.75 2.84
CA GLY A 235 0.90 13.93 3.52
C GLY A 235 1.92 14.54 4.46
N PHE A 236 1.54 15.59 5.17
CA PHE A 236 2.31 16.05 6.32
C PHE A 236 2.20 15.03 7.46
N PRO A 237 3.23 14.89 8.33
CA PRO A 237 3.11 14.12 9.56
C PRO A 237 1.80 14.42 10.29
N GLY A 238 1.09 13.35 10.66
CA GLY A 238 -0.22 13.41 11.28
C GLY A 238 -1.40 13.39 10.30
N PHE A 239 -1.17 13.16 9.00
CA PHE A 239 -2.27 13.00 8.03
C PHE A 239 -3.07 11.70 8.25
N VAL A 240 -2.43 10.67 8.79
CA VAL A 240 -3.08 9.46 9.29
C VAL A 240 -3.39 9.68 10.77
N ARG A 241 -4.63 9.43 11.17
CA ARG A 241 -5.07 9.53 12.57
C ARG A 241 -5.39 8.15 13.12
N THR A 242 -5.31 8.02 14.44
CA THR A 242 -5.73 6.80 15.14
C THR A 242 -6.76 7.14 16.22
N TYR A 243 -7.63 6.19 16.52
CA TYR A 243 -8.49 6.25 17.68
C TYR A 243 -8.86 4.85 18.16
N GLU A 244 -9.26 4.73 19.42
CA GLU A 244 -9.80 3.50 19.97
C GLU A 244 -11.31 3.64 20.21
N GLU A 245 -12.06 2.58 19.90
CA GLU A 245 -13.49 2.47 20.16
C GLU A 245 -13.85 1.02 20.48
N ASN A 246 -14.54 0.80 21.61
CA ASN A 246 -14.96 -0.53 22.07
C ASN A 246 -13.81 -1.56 22.13
N GLY A 247 -12.62 -1.14 22.56
CA GLY A 247 -11.44 -2.01 22.65
C GLY A 247 -10.75 -2.32 21.32
N ASN A 248 -11.15 -1.66 20.22
CA ASN A 248 -10.53 -1.82 18.91
C ASN A 248 -9.76 -0.56 18.53
N THR A 249 -8.58 -0.73 17.92
CA THR A 249 -7.82 0.37 17.30
C THR A 249 -8.26 0.58 15.86
N TYR A 250 -8.50 1.84 15.49
CA TYR A 250 -8.83 2.28 14.15
C TYR A 250 -7.76 3.22 13.60
N ILE A 251 -7.43 3.05 12.32
CA ILE A 251 -6.64 3.98 11.53
C ILE A 251 -7.60 4.72 10.59
N VAL A 252 -7.44 6.04 10.46
CA VAL A 252 -8.23 6.88 9.56
C VAL A 252 -7.32 7.59 8.58
N ILE A 253 -7.54 7.33 7.29
CA ILE A 253 -6.77 7.88 6.18
C ILE A 253 -7.72 8.75 5.33
N PRO A 254 -7.50 10.07 5.24
CA PRO A 254 -8.30 10.92 4.35
C PRO A 254 -7.96 10.66 2.88
N ASP A 255 -8.97 10.67 2.03
CA ASP A 255 -8.78 10.59 0.57
C ASP A 255 -8.62 12.00 -0.03
N TYR A 256 -7.65 12.15 -0.94
CA TYR A 256 -7.31 13.41 -1.58
C TYR A 256 -7.58 13.35 -3.09
N SER A 257 -7.65 14.53 -3.73
CA SER A 257 -7.83 14.63 -5.18
C SER A 257 -6.68 13.96 -5.95
N GLY A 258 -6.96 12.79 -6.51
CA GLY A 258 -6.05 12.00 -7.34
C GLY A 258 -6.44 11.98 -8.82
N ASN A 259 -6.09 10.89 -9.50
CA ASN A 259 -6.43 10.59 -10.89
C ASN A 259 -7.90 10.11 -11.08
N GLN A 260 -8.68 10.00 -10.00
CA GLN A 260 -10.08 9.56 -10.01
C GLN A 260 -10.30 8.11 -10.49
N PHE A 261 -9.25 7.28 -10.50
CA PHE A 261 -9.37 5.85 -10.85
C PHE A 261 -9.96 5.03 -9.71
N TYR A 262 -9.75 5.48 -8.48
CA TYR A 262 -10.30 4.87 -7.25
C TYR A 262 -9.99 3.38 -7.03
N GLN A 263 -8.95 2.81 -7.65
CA GLN A 263 -8.57 1.38 -7.51
C GLN A 263 -8.60 0.87 -6.06
N SER A 264 -7.87 1.51 -5.14
CA SER A 264 -7.84 1.04 -3.74
C SER A 264 -9.19 1.17 -3.03
N LEU A 265 -9.97 2.22 -3.32
CA LEU A 265 -11.28 2.41 -2.70
C LEU A 265 -12.29 1.41 -3.29
N GLY A 266 -12.24 1.18 -4.60
CA GLY A 266 -13.04 0.19 -5.30
C GLY A 266 -12.80 -1.21 -4.74
N ASN A 267 -11.54 -1.59 -4.56
CA ASN A 267 -11.17 -2.85 -3.90
C ASN A 267 -11.85 -2.95 -2.52
N ILE A 268 -11.76 -1.91 -1.69
CA ILE A 268 -12.39 -1.86 -0.35
C ILE A 268 -13.92 -2.00 -0.39
N GLU A 269 -14.60 -1.47 -1.42
CA GLU A 269 -16.06 -1.63 -1.56
C GLU A 269 -16.49 -3.08 -1.79
N ARG A 270 -15.58 -3.94 -2.25
CA ARG A 270 -15.88 -5.34 -2.62
C ARG A 270 -15.21 -6.34 -1.71
N ASP A 271 -14.04 -6.01 -1.21
CA ASP A 271 -13.28 -6.80 -0.26
C ASP A 271 -12.68 -5.87 0.79
N ARG A 272 -13.17 -6.03 2.02
CA ARG A 272 -12.82 -5.13 3.11
C ARG A 272 -11.44 -5.40 3.69
N LEU A 273 -10.69 -6.41 3.25
CA LEU A 273 -9.35 -6.63 3.80
C LEU A 273 -8.33 -5.65 3.21
N ALA A 274 -7.61 -4.97 4.10
CA ALA A 274 -6.57 -4.02 3.73
C ALA A 274 -5.37 -4.12 4.65
N GLY A 275 -4.19 -3.79 4.11
CA GLY A 275 -2.92 -3.77 4.80
C GLY A 275 -2.24 -2.44 4.59
N VAL A 276 -1.46 -2.00 5.57
CA VAL A 276 -0.67 -0.77 5.47
C VAL A 276 0.71 -1.00 6.04
N VAL A 277 1.75 -0.54 5.34
CA VAL A 277 3.09 -0.41 5.92
C VAL A 277 3.44 1.06 6.14
N PHE A 278 3.93 1.34 7.34
CA PHE A 278 4.41 2.64 7.82
C PHE A 278 5.94 2.58 7.95
N PRO A 279 6.69 3.05 6.93
CA PRO A 279 8.14 3.19 7.04
C PRO A 279 8.52 4.43 7.86
N CYS A 280 9.35 4.25 8.88
CA CYS A 280 10.01 5.36 9.57
C CYS A 280 11.41 5.57 8.97
N PHE A 281 11.55 6.52 8.05
CA PHE A 281 12.85 6.82 7.41
C PHE A 281 13.90 7.39 8.38
N THR A 282 13.47 7.89 9.55
CA THR A 282 14.34 8.44 10.59
C THR A 282 15.01 7.34 11.41
N THR A 283 14.25 6.40 11.95
CA THR A 283 14.77 5.31 12.80
C THR A 283 15.13 4.07 12.01
N GLY A 284 14.48 3.85 10.86
CA GLY A 284 14.52 2.61 10.11
C GLY A 284 13.42 1.63 10.52
N ASP A 285 12.53 1.97 11.44
CA ASP A 285 11.47 1.06 11.86
C ASP A 285 10.42 0.86 10.76
N MET A 286 9.83 -0.34 10.69
CA MET A 286 8.66 -0.60 9.86
C MET A 286 7.53 -1.18 10.72
N LEU A 287 6.38 -0.52 10.67
CA LEU A 287 5.13 -1.01 11.24
C LEU A 287 4.23 -1.50 10.10
N HIS A 288 3.93 -2.79 10.11
CA HIS A 288 3.01 -3.46 9.19
C HIS A 288 1.70 -3.68 9.93
N VAL A 289 0.58 -3.30 9.34
CA VAL A 289 -0.75 -3.53 9.91
C VAL A 289 -1.65 -4.16 8.86
N THR A 290 -2.60 -4.94 9.32
CA THR A 290 -3.73 -5.45 8.51
C THR A 290 -5.02 -5.20 9.27
N GLY A 291 -6.13 -5.11 8.54
CA GLY A 291 -7.42 -4.82 9.13
C GLY A 291 -8.60 -4.95 8.17
N ILE A 292 -9.75 -4.58 8.71
CA ILE A 292 -11.01 -4.47 7.98
C ILE A 292 -11.22 -2.99 7.66
N ALA A 293 -11.14 -2.66 6.38
CA ALA A 293 -11.35 -1.33 5.83
C ALA A 293 -12.81 -1.06 5.45
N GLU A 294 -13.16 0.21 5.45
CA GLU A 294 -14.36 0.74 4.83
C GLU A 294 -14.12 2.18 4.37
N ASN A 295 -14.78 2.56 3.28
CA ASN A 295 -14.83 3.95 2.85
C ASN A 295 -16.07 4.62 3.46
N ILE A 296 -15.85 5.73 4.14
CA ILE A 296 -16.89 6.53 4.77
C ILE A 296 -16.99 7.84 4.00
N TYR A 297 -18.22 8.26 3.69
CA TYR A 297 -18.50 9.32 2.73
C TYR A 297 -19.28 10.48 3.36
N ASP A 298 -19.06 11.67 2.79
CA ASP A 298 -19.86 12.88 2.96
C ASP A 298 -20.13 13.21 4.43
N ASP A 299 -21.37 13.41 4.85
CA ASP A 299 -21.72 13.80 6.22
C ASP A 299 -21.17 12.85 7.29
N GLU A 300 -21.04 11.55 6.99
CA GLU A 300 -20.48 10.59 7.93
C GLU A 300 -18.97 10.73 8.06
N ALA A 301 -18.28 10.99 6.95
CA ALA A 301 -16.86 11.29 6.96
C ALA A 301 -16.59 12.58 7.72
N GLU A 302 -17.42 13.62 7.51
CA GLU A 302 -17.30 14.90 8.20
C GLU A 302 -17.60 14.80 9.70
N ARG A 303 -18.48 13.89 10.13
CA ARG A 303 -18.69 13.60 11.56
C ARG A 303 -17.44 13.01 12.21
N ILE A 304 -16.68 12.17 11.49
CA ILE A 304 -15.48 11.52 12.03
C ILE A 304 -14.27 12.47 11.93
N MET A 305 -14.08 13.10 10.78
CA MET A 305 -12.98 14.00 10.46
C MET A 305 -13.51 15.26 9.79
N PRO A 306 -13.77 16.34 10.56
CA PRO A 306 -14.39 17.54 10.02
C PRO A 306 -13.66 18.11 8.80
N ARG A 307 -14.46 18.53 7.79
CA ARG A 307 -14.00 19.08 6.49
C ARG A 307 -13.33 18.05 5.58
N VAL A 308 -13.62 16.76 5.78
CA VAL A 308 -13.19 15.67 4.90
C VAL A 308 -14.42 14.88 4.50
N THR A 309 -14.68 14.79 3.19
CA THR A 309 -15.88 14.15 2.64
C THR A 309 -15.66 12.70 2.26
N LEU A 310 -14.44 12.17 2.42
CA LEU A 310 -14.11 10.79 2.10
C LEU A 310 -12.90 10.35 2.94
N ILE A 311 -13.11 9.34 3.77
CA ILE A 311 -12.07 8.72 4.57
C ILE A 311 -12.09 7.20 4.36
N THR A 312 -10.93 6.58 4.36
CA THR A 312 -10.81 5.14 4.55
C THR A 312 -10.51 4.90 6.03
N ARG A 313 -11.42 4.20 6.71
CA ARG A 313 -11.24 3.75 8.10
C ARG A 313 -10.84 2.28 8.09
N ILE A 314 -9.84 1.91 8.87
CA ILE A 314 -9.35 0.53 8.99
C ILE A 314 -9.39 0.12 10.45
N LYS A 315 -10.23 -0.85 10.80
CA LYS A 315 -10.19 -1.54 12.10
C LYS A 315 -9.05 -2.54 12.07
N LEU A 316 -8.06 -2.39 12.95
CA LEU A 316 -6.91 -3.29 12.97
C LEU A 316 -7.29 -4.68 13.49
N ASN A 317 -6.78 -5.73 12.83
CA ASN A 317 -6.90 -7.13 13.26
C ASN A 317 -5.54 -7.85 13.35
N GLY A 318 -4.46 -7.19 12.95
CA GLY A 318 -3.11 -7.65 13.17
C GLY A 318 -2.07 -6.58 12.91
N TYR A 319 -0.93 -6.67 13.57
CA TYR A 319 0.24 -5.85 13.25
C TYR A 319 1.55 -6.56 13.56
N VAL A 320 2.59 -6.18 12.84
CA VAL A 320 3.98 -6.55 13.10
C VAL A 320 4.83 -5.30 13.08
N TRP A 321 5.57 -5.05 14.14
CA TRP A 321 6.51 -3.95 14.22
C TRP A 321 7.92 -4.49 14.34
N ILE A 322 8.77 -4.06 13.40
CA ILE A 322 10.17 -4.46 13.34
C ILE A 322 11.01 -3.19 13.42
N LYS A 323 11.80 -3.09 14.50
CA LYS A 323 12.76 -2.02 14.72
C LYS A 323 13.89 -2.14 13.71
N GLU A 324 14.36 -1.00 13.21
CA GLU A 324 15.50 -0.93 12.28
C GLU A 324 15.39 -1.84 11.02
N ALA A 325 14.16 -2.15 10.59
CA ALA A 325 13.85 -3.04 9.47
C ALA A 325 14.18 -2.48 8.08
N LEU A 326 14.04 -1.16 7.92
CA LEU A 326 14.28 -0.44 6.68
C LEU A 326 15.77 -0.06 6.58
N ASN A 327 16.52 -0.74 5.71
CA ASN A 327 17.94 -0.50 5.43
C ASN A 327 18.22 0.80 4.66
N LEU A 328 17.55 1.88 5.04
CA LEU A 328 17.72 3.22 4.49
C LEU A 328 17.99 4.21 5.63
N LYS A 329 18.83 5.19 5.33
CA LYS A 329 19.11 6.35 6.18
C LYS A 329 18.70 7.62 5.45
N LEU A 330 17.96 8.47 6.15
CA LEU A 330 17.64 9.82 5.68
C LEU A 330 18.86 10.73 5.82
N LEU A 331 19.32 11.32 4.70
CA LEU A 331 20.51 12.17 4.64
C LEU A 331 20.20 13.68 4.69
N SER A 332 18.93 14.06 4.53
CA SER A 332 18.47 15.45 4.58
C SER A 332 17.07 15.54 5.16
N PRO A 333 16.65 16.70 5.69
CA PRO A 333 15.24 16.92 6.02
C PRO A 333 14.33 16.60 4.84
N GLU A 334 13.14 16.09 5.15
CA GLU A 334 12.13 15.78 4.16
C GLU A 334 11.61 17.04 3.46
N GLN A 335 11.32 16.93 2.16
CA GLN A 335 10.71 17.99 1.38
C GLN A 335 9.29 17.59 0.98
N TYR A 336 8.31 17.99 1.80
CA TYR A 336 6.90 17.65 1.60
C TYR A 336 6.35 18.14 0.24
N SER A 337 5.37 17.42 -0.29
CA SER A 337 4.72 17.81 -1.54
C SER A 337 3.93 19.10 -1.34
N LEU A 338 4.03 20.03 -2.30
CA LEU A 338 3.18 21.24 -2.32
C LEU A 338 1.70 20.92 -2.47
N TYR A 339 1.37 19.71 -2.94
CA TYR A 339 0.00 19.23 -3.06
C TYR A 339 -0.56 18.73 -1.73
N ASN A 340 0.26 18.53 -0.69
CA ASN A 340 -0.20 18.01 0.60
C ASN A 340 -1.29 18.92 1.19
N PRO A 341 -2.48 18.39 1.47
CA PRO A 341 -3.52 19.17 2.14
C PRO A 341 -3.12 19.47 3.58
N PRO A 342 -3.72 20.51 4.20
CA PRO A 342 -3.54 20.73 5.64
C PRO A 342 -3.95 19.50 6.45
N VAL A 343 -3.22 19.23 7.53
CA VAL A 343 -3.57 18.17 8.47
C VAL A 343 -4.97 18.41 9.04
N ARG A 344 -5.80 17.38 9.00
CA ARG A 344 -7.14 17.35 9.58
C ARG A 344 -7.14 16.44 10.81
N TYR A 345 -7.93 16.83 11.80
CA TYR A 345 -8.04 16.14 13.08
C TYR A 345 -9.37 15.40 13.14
N LEU A 346 -9.43 14.30 13.89
CA LEU A 346 -10.69 13.65 14.20
C LEU A 346 -11.54 14.56 15.09
N ALA A 347 -12.87 14.44 15.01
CA ALA A 347 -13.79 15.21 15.84
C ALA A 347 -13.49 15.04 17.34
N ILE A 348 -13.22 13.80 17.77
CA ILE A 348 -12.85 13.46 19.15
C ILE A 348 -11.54 14.13 19.62
N GLU A 349 -10.62 14.43 18.70
CA GLU A 349 -9.37 15.12 19.02
C GLU A 349 -9.61 16.61 19.21
N LEU A 350 -10.45 17.21 18.35
CA LEU A 350 -10.84 18.61 18.47
C LEU A 350 -11.60 18.87 19.77
N GLU A 351 -12.48 17.95 20.18
CA GLU A 351 -13.17 18.01 21.47
C GLU A 351 -12.18 18.01 22.64
N LYS A 352 -11.22 17.08 22.64
CA LYS A 352 -10.15 17.04 23.66
C LYS A 352 -9.31 18.32 23.69
N MET A 353 -9.07 18.93 22.52
CA MET A 353 -8.34 20.20 22.39
C MET A 353 -9.19 21.45 22.67
N LYS A 354 -10.49 21.31 22.97
CA LYS A 354 -11.46 22.41 23.08
C LYS A 354 -11.49 23.31 21.84
N LYS A 355 -11.25 22.74 20.66
CA LYS A 355 -11.31 23.43 19.35
C LYS A 355 -12.67 23.19 18.69
N PRO A 356 -13.19 24.16 17.93
CA PRO A 356 -14.46 23.98 17.24
C PRO A 356 -14.34 22.88 16.16
N SER A 357 -15.25 21.90 16.23
CA SER A 357 -15.37 20.82 15.25
C SER A 357 -16.22 21.21 14.04
N LYS A 358 -17.09 22.22 14.17
CA LYS A 358 -17.90 22.74 13.05
C LYS A 358 -17.11 23.79 12.26
N PRO A 359 -17.31 23.89 10.93
CA PRO A 359 -16.91 25.10 10.21
C PRO A 359 -17.61 26.29 10.88
N ALA A 360 -16.91 27.43 11.00
CA ALA A 360 -17.60 28.67 11.33
C ALA A 360 -18.65 28.86 10.23
N THR A 361 -19.93 28.86 10.58
CA THR A 361 -20.99 29.33 9.71
C THR A 361 -20.73 30.81 9.47
N THR A 362 -19.89 31.13 8.49
CA THR A 362 -19.87 32.45 7.90
C THR A 362 -21.19 32.59 7.15
N ASN A 363 -22.23 32.99 7.89
CA ASN A 363 -23.30 33.80 7.35
C ASN A 363 -22.69 35.17 7.00
N ALA A 364 -21.79 35.21 6.02
CA ALA A 364 -21.41 36.45 5.37
C ALA A 364 -22.50 36.71 4.34
N THR A 365 -23.52 37.41 4.80
CA THR A 365 -24.51 38.08 3.94
C THR A 365 -23.78 39.23 3.25
N LEU A 366 -24.07 39.37 1.94
CA LEU A 366 -23.67 40.39 0.95
C LEU A 366 -22.42 40.07 0.13
#